data_AF-A0A5J4NW99-F1
#
_entry.id   AF-A0A5J4NW99-F1
#
_cell.length_a   1.000
_cell.length_b   1.000
_cell.length_c   1.000
_cell.angle_alpha   90.00
_cell.angle_beta   90.00
_cell.angle_gamma   90.00
#
_symmetry.space_group_name_H-M   'P 1'
#
loop_
_entity.id
_entity.type
_entity.pdbx_description
1 polymer ?
#
loop_
_entity_poly.entity_id
_entity_poly.type
_entity_poly.pdbx_seq_one_letter_code
_entity_poly.pdbx_strand_id
1 'polypeptide(L)'
;MHKYKMDCPAALERIKEGRPITMKDDKMNVSKSIADYVSLSITLMDKLRLNMHAVDEVYPELKELFDIMSRLSILPSDFEGKDKMKAWIDKLDQMKASDVLSETDSRQLVFDVESSYNAFNGLLHSNV
;
A
#
# COMPACT_ATOMS: atom_id res chain seq x y z
N MET A 1 15.65 -40.79 -9.89
CA MET A 1 14.29 -40.97 -10.46
C MET A 1 14.20 -42.09 -11.51
N HIS A 2 15.10 -43.09 -11.47
CA HIS A 2 15.22 -44.11 -12.53
C HIS A 2 14.42 -45.40 -12.28
N LYS A 3 13.71 -45.50 -11.14
CA LYS A 3 12.98 -46.71 -10.73
C LYS A 3 11.53 -46.77 -11.24
N TYR A 4 10.95 -45.64 -11.68
CA TYR A 4 9.53 -45.56 -12.07
C TYR A 4 9.24 -44.80 -13.39
N LYS A 5 10.26 -44.42 -14.18
CA LYS A 5 10.09 -43.68 -15.47
C LYS A 5 9.04 -42.55 -15.42
N MET A 6 8.97 -41.82 -14.32
CA MET A 6 8.09 -40.67 -14.18
C MET A 6 8.83 -39.43 -14.66
N ASP A 7 8.61 -39.06 -15.91
CA ASP A 7 9.06 -37.78 -16.45
C ASP A 7 7.99 -36.74 -16.10
N CYS A 8 8.14 -36.13 -14.93
CA CYS A 8 7.19 -35.15 -14.40
C CYS A 8 7.91 -33.83 -14.15
N PRO A 9 8.34 -33.12 -15.21
CA PRO A 9 9.10 -31.87 -15.10
C PRO A 9 8.33 -30.81 -14.29
N ALA A 10 7.00 -30.74 -14.47
CA ALA A 10 6.15 -29.85 -13.68
C ALA A 10 6.18 -30.16 -12.17
N ALA A 11 6.22 -31.44 -11.79
CA ALA A 11 6.30 -31.83 -10.39
C ALA A 11 7.68 -31.55 -9.78
N LEU A 12 8.76 -31.71 -10.57
CA LEU A 12 10.13 -31.39 -10.17
C LEU A 12 10.33 -29.89 -9.96
N GLU A 13 9.89 -29.06 -10.92
CA GLU A 13 9.92 -27.60 -10.79
C GLU A 13 9.11 -27.17 -9.56
N ARG A 14 7.97 -27.82 -9.27
CA ARG A 14 7.16 -27.52 -8.08
C ARG A 14 7.83 -27.91 -6.76
N ILE A 15 8.48 -29.07 -6.69
CA ILE A 15 9.26 -29.49 -5.53
C ILE A 15 10.41 -28.50 -5.28
N LYS A 16 11.03 -28.01 -6.35
CA LYS A 16 12.07 -26.98 -6.31
C LYS A 16 11.54 -25.61 -5.85
N GLU A 17 10.32 -25.24 -6.24
CA GLU A 17 9.65 -24.04 -5.75
C GLU A 17 9.24 -24.12 -4.27
N GLY A 18 8.98 -25.32 -3.74
CA GLY A 18 8.78 -25.56 -2.30
C GLY A 18 7.50 -24.96 -1.70
N ARG A 19 6.50 -24.56 -2.52
CA ARG A 19 5.25 -23.94 -2.05
C ARG A 19 4.03 -24.84 -2.30
N PRO A 20 3.04 -24.91 -1.39
CA PRO A 20 1.81 -25.69 -1.59
C PRO A 20 0.97 -25.22 -2.78
N ILE A 21 0.21 -26.14 -3.42
CA ILE A 21 -0.70 -25.84 -4.55
C ILE A 21 -1.84 -24.89 -4.19
N THR A 22 -2.16 -24.75 -2.91
CA THR A 22 -3.25 -23.91 -2.40
C THR A 22 -2.88 -22.43 -2.24
N MET A 23 -1.59 -22.08 -2.31
CA MET A 23 -1.16 -20.69 -2.37
C MET A 23 -1.42 -20.17 -3.79
N LYS A 24 -2.54 -19.45 -3.97
CA LYS A 24 -2.82 -18.66 -5.18
C LYS A 24 -1.65 -17.72 -5.44
N ASP A 25 -1.28 -17.56 -6.72
CA ASP A 25 -0.24 -16.63 -7.19
C ASP A 25 -0.30 -15.28 -6.43
N ASP A 26 0.71 -15.01 -5.60
CA ASP A 26 0.86 -13.75 -4.86
C ASP A 26 0.81 -12.53 -5.81
N LYS A 27 1.14 -12.72 -7.09
CA LYS A 27 1.12 -11.69 -8.13
C LYS A 27 -0.23 -10.99 -8.27
N MET A 28 -1.34 -11.75 -8.24
CA MET A 28 -2.67 -11.15 -8.39
C MET A 28 -3.04 -10.29 -7.18
N ASN A 29 -2.56 -10.66 -5.98
CA ASN A 29 -2.76 -9.90 -4.75
C ASN A 29 -1.91 -8.61 -4.74
N VAL A 30 -0.68 -8.68 -5.25
CA VAL A 30 0.21 -7.52 -5.41
C VAL A 30 -0.37 -6.53 -6.41
N SER A 31 -0.80 -6.96 -7.61
CA SER A 31 -1.40 -6.06 -8.61
C SER A 31 -2.66 -5.37 -8.09
N LYS A 32 -3.50 -6.09 -7.33
CA LYS A 32 -4.66 -5.51 -6.68
C LYS A 32 -4.24 -4.47 -5.63
N SER A 33 -3.29 -4.80 -4.77
CA SER A 33 -2.80 -3.88 -3.73
C SER A 33 -2.16 -2.61 -4.32
N ILE A 34 -1.49 -2.72 -5.48
CA ILE A 34 -0.95 -1.56 -6.22
C ILE A 34 -2.10 -0.67 -6.70
N ALA A 35 -3.14 -1.26 -7.32
CA ALA A 35 -4.29 -0.51 -7.80
C ALA A 35 -5.06 0.16 -6.65
N ASP A 36 -5.24 -0.54 -5.53
CA ASP A 36 -5.86 -0.02 -4.33
C ASP A 36 -5.04 1.15 -3.75
N TYR A 37 -3.71 1.03 -3.67
CA TYR A 37 -2.83 2.13 -3.22
C TYR A 37 -2.94 3.37 -4.09
N VAL A 38 -2.84 3.20 -5.42
CA VAL A 38 -2.92 4.32 -6.39
C VAL A 38 -4.28 5.01 -6.30
N SER A 39 -5.37 4.25 -6.31
CA SER A 39 -6.72 4.80 -6.24
C SER A 39 -6.98 5.54 -4.93
N LEU A 40 -6.66 4.94 -3.77
CA LEU A 40 -6.86 5.57 -2.46
C LEU A 40 -5.99 6.79 -2.26
N SER A 41 -4.75 6.80 -2.77
CA SER A 41 -3.89 7.99 -2.71
C SER A 41 -4.54 9.18 -3.42
N ILE A 42 -5.08 8.94 -4.63
CA ILE A 42 -5.79 9.97 -5.41
C ILE A 42 -7.07 10.41 -4.70
N THR A 43 -7.89 9.46 -4.24
CA THR A 43 -9.13 9.76 -3.50
C THR A 43 -8.88 10.61 -2.27
N LEU A 44 -7.88 10.26 -1.45
CA LEU A 44 -7.52 11.01 -0.26
C LEU A 44 -7.05 12.44 -0.60
N MET A 45 -6.19 12.60 -1.60
CA MET A 45 -5.76 13.93 -2.06
C MET A 45 -6.93 14.76 -2.57
N ASP A 46 -7.85 14.17 -3.33
CA ASP A 46 -9.03 14.85 -3.87
C ASP A 46 -9.99 15.28 -2.76
N LYS A 47 -10.25 14.42 -1.76
CA LYS A 47 -11.04 14.80 -0.57
C LYS A 47 -10.47 16.02 0.14
N LEU A 48 -9.16 16.03 0.39
CA LEU A 48 -8.48 17.15 1.04
C LEU A 48 -8.56 18.42 0.19
N ARG A 49 -8.49 18.32 -1.15
CA ARG A 49 -8.66 19.46 -2.08
C ARG A 49 -10.11 19.95 -2.17
N LEU A 50 -11.09 19.10 -1.89
CA LEU A 50 -12.52 19.43 -1.82
C LEU A 50 -12.95 19.99 -0.46
N ASN A 51 -12.00 20.29 0.44
CA ASN A 51 -12.23 20.80 1.80
C ASN A 51 -12.93 19.81 2.76
N MET A 52 -12.79 18.50 2.51
CA MET A 52 -13.20 17.46 3.46
C MET A 52 -12.07 17.20 4.44
N HIS A 53 -12.08 17.91 5.57
CA HIS A 53 -10.96 17.99 6.52
C HIS A 53 -11.30 17.42 7.91
N ALA A 54 -12.51 16.92 8.11
CA ALA A 54 -12.89 16.31 9.38
C ALA A 54 -12.14 14.98 9.59
N VAL A 55 -11.79 14.68 10.84
CA VAL A 55 -11.00 13.49 11.19
C VAL A 55 -11.72 12.21 10.76
N ASP A 56 -13.03 12.11 10.96
CA ASP A 56 -13.84 10.95 10.55
C ASP A 56 -13.93 10.76 9.02
N GLU A 57 -13.69 11.81 8.24
CA GLU A 57 -13.66 11.74 6.78
C GLU A 57 -12.28 11.32 6.23
N VAL A 58 -11.20 11.72 6.92
CA VAL A 58 -9.80 11.59 6.48
C VAL A 58 -9.12 10.36 7.10
N TYR A 59 -9.31 10.11 8.40
CA TYR A 59 -8.62 9.04 9.13
C TYR A 59 -8.86 7.65 8.55
N PRO A 60 -10.10 7.23 8.20
CA PRO A 60 -10.33 5.88 7.67
C PRO A 60 -9.54 5.60 6.39
N GLU A 61 -9.48 6.57 5.47
CA GLU A 61 -8.76 6.42 4.21
C GLU A 61 -7.25 6.41 4.41
N LEU A 62 -6.73 7.28 5.27
CA LEU A 62 -5.31 7.30 5.61
C LEU A 62 -4.88 5.98 6.26
N LYS A 63 -5.72 5.43 7.14
CA LYS A 63 -5.48 4.15 7.80
C LYS A 63 -5.49 2.98 6.80
N GLU A 64 -6.46 2.96 5.89
CA GLU A 64 -6.54 1.96 4.83
C GLU A 64 -5.32 2.03 3.89
N LEU A 65 -4.92 3.25 3.50
CA LEU A 65 -3.72 3.49 2.69
C LEU A 65 -2.47 2.92 3.38
N PHE A 66 -2.26 3.22 4.66
CA PHE A 66 -1.15 2.68 5.44
C PHE A 66 -1.18 1.14 5.54
N ASP A 67 -2.35 0.55 5.71
CA ASP A 67 -2.50 -0.90 5.80
C ASP A 67 -2.19 -1.57 4.45
N ILE A 68 -2.54 -0.94 3.32
CA ILE A 68 -2.14 -1.39 1.98
C ILE A 68 -0.62 -1.34 1.83
N MET A 69 0.02 -0.24 2.21
CA MET A 69 1.48 -0.11 2.19
C MET A 69 2.15 -1.20 3.02
N SER A 70 1.55 -1.58 4.16
CA SER A 70 2.07 -2.64 5.01
C SER A 70 1.95 -4.04 4.40
N ARG A 71 1.04 -4.26 3.45
CA ARG A 71 0.88 -5.54 2.72
C ARG A 71 1.69 -5.61 1.43
N LEU A 72 2.07 -4.45 0.86
CA LEU A 72 2.84 -4.37 -0.38
C LEU A 72 4.29 -4.81 -0.15
N SER A 73 4.59 -6.08 -0.44
CA SER A 73 5.95 -6.64 -0.32
C SER A 73 6.98 -6.01 -1.26
N ILE A 74 6.54 -5.25 -2.27
CA ILE A 74 7.40 -4.51 -3.20
C ILE A 74 7.99 -3.24 -2.58
N LEU A 75 7.41 -2.76 -1.47
CA LEU A 75 7.91 -1.57 -0.78
C LEU A 75 9.17 -1.91 0.03
N PRO A 76 10.23 -1.10 -0.08
CA PRO A 76 11.37 -1.18 0.82
C PRO A 76 10.93 -1.05 2.29
N SER A 77 11.66 -1.69 3.21
CA SER A 77 11.36 -1.61 4.65
C SER A 77 11.50 -0.19 5.22
N ASP A 78 12.33 0.63 4.58
CA ASP A 78 12.64 2.02 4.88
C ASP A 78 11.90 3.01 3.96
N PHE A 79 10.79 2.58 3.35
CA PHE A 79 9.99 3.45 2.50
C PHE A 79 9.42 4.65 3.30
N GLU A 80 10.01 5.83 3.10
CA GLU A 80 9.71 7.08 3.81
C GLU A 80 8.21 7.41 3.86
N GLY A 81 7.47 7.11 2.78
CA GLY A 81 6.03 7.34 2.73
C GLY A 81 5.28 6.63 3.86
N LYS A 82 5.74 5.46 4.29
CA LYS A 82 5.11 4.69 5.37
C LYS A 82 5.24 5.40 6.72
N ASP A 83 6.40 5.97 6.99
CA ASP A 83 6.66 6.72 8.21
C ASP A 83 5.83 8.02 8.25
N LYS A 84 5.72 8.72 7.10
CA LYS A 84 4.86 9.90 6.97
C LYS A 84 3.39 9.57 7.23
N MET A 85 2.85 8.52 6.59
CA MET A 85 1.45 8.11 6.82
C MET A 85 1.22 7.73 8.28
N LYS A 86 2.19 7.05 8.92
CA LYS A 86 2.10 6.69 10.34
C LYS A 86 2.07 7.92 11.25
N ALA A 87 2.93 8.91 11.00
CA ALA A 87 2.96 10.14 11.77
C ALA A 87 1.63 10.91 11.68
N TRP A 88 1.00 10.94 10.50
CA TRP A 88 -0.31 11.53 10.32
C TRP A 88 -1.42 10.74 11.03
N ILE A 89 -1.40 9.41 10.97
CA ILE A 89 -2.33 8.56 11.73
C ILE A 89 -2.20 8.85 13.23
N ASP A 90 -0.97 8.88 13.76
CA ASP A 90 -0.72 9.14 15.19
C ASP A 90 -1.20 10.52 15.62
N LYS A 91 -1.05 11.53 14.75
CA LYS A 91 -1.59 12.87 14.99
C LYS A 91 -3.12 12.87 15.04
N LEU A 92 -3.76 12.25 14.06
CA LEU A 92 -5.23 12.21 13.96
C LEU A 92 -5.86 11.35 15.06
N ASP A 93 -5.16 10.33 15.56
CA ASP A 93 -5.61 9.45 16.65
C ASP A 93 -5.80 10.21 17.98
N GLN A 94 -5.10 11.34 18.15
CA GLN A 94 -5.24 12.22 19.30
C GLN A 94 -6.39 13.24 19.18
N MET A 95 -7.08 13.26 18.03
CA MET A 95 -8.17 14.18 17.73
C MET A 95 -9.53 13.47 17.83
N LYS A 96 -10.60 14.23 18.07
CA LYS A 96 -11.96 13.69 18.01
C LYS A 96 -12.38 13.54 16.56
N ALA A 97 -13.30 12.60 16.31
CA ALA A 97 -13.92 12.39 15.00
C ALA A 97 -14.44 13.70 14.36
N SER A 98 -15.03 14.60 15.15
CA SER A 98 -15.57 15.88 14.69
C SER A 98 -14.54 17.01 14.54
N ASP A 99 -13.31 16.80 15.00
CA ASP A 99 -12.27 17.81 14.87
C ASP A 99 -11.85 17.91 13.39
N VAL A 100 -11.34 19.08 13.00
CA VAL A 100 -11.01 19.40 11.61
C VAL A 100 -9.53 19.74 11.51
N LEU A 101 -8.86 19.20 10.50
CA LEU A 101 -7.47 19.56 10.18
C LEU A 101 -7.38 21.07 9.87
N SER A 102 -6.30 21.71 10.33
CA SER A 102 -6.02 23.09 9.95
C SER A 102 -5.68 23.18 8.46
N GLU A 103 -5.89 24.35 7.83
CA GLU A 103 -5.56 24.53 6.40
C GLU A 103 -4.08 24.22 6.11
N THR A 104 -3.19 24.59 7.04
CA THR A 104 -1.75 24.27 6.96
C THR A 104 -1.51 22.77 7.03
N ASP A 105 -2.18 22.07 7.95
CA ASP A 105 -2.04 20.62 8.09
C ASP A 105 -2.62 19.87 6.90
N SER A 106 -3.80 20.27 6.40
CA SER A 106 -4.39 19.69 5.19
C SER A 106 -3.47 19.84 3.98
N ARG A 107 -2.84 21.02 3.81
CA ARG A 107 -1.86 21.23 2.73
C ARG A 107 -0.60 20.37 2.91
N GLN A 108 -0.10 20.24 4.13
CA GLN A 108 1.05 19.39 4.42
C GLN A 108 0.74 17.91 4.19
N LEU A 109 -0.45 17.45 4.60
CA LEU A 109 -0.90 16.08 4.36
C LEU A 109 -1.01 15.78 2.86
N VAL A 110 -1.60 16.67 2.07
CA VAL A 110 -1.64 16.52 0.60
C VAL A 110 -0.22 16.40 0.03
N PHE A 111 0.71 17.26 0.45
CA PHE A 111 2.09 17.21 -0.01
C PHE A 111 2.78 15.89 0.35
N ASP A 112 2.60 15.40 1.58
CA ASP A 112 3.21 14.15 2.05
C ASP A 112 2.63 12.92 1.33
N VAL A 113 1.32 12.89 1.07
CA VAL A 113 0.66 11.83 0.28
C VAL A 113 1.14 11.88 -1.17
N GLU A 114 1.20 13.06 -1.79
CA GLU A 114 1.70 13.24 -3.16
C GLU A 114 3.17 12.82 -3.29
N SER A 115 4.01 13.17 -2.32
CA SER A 115 5.41 12.76 -2.24
C SER A 115 5.53 11.23 -2.16
N SER A 116 4.76 10.59 -1.27
CA SER A 116 4.70 9.12 -1.15
C SER A 116 4.22 8.46 -2.44
N TYR A 117 3.20 9.00 -3.08
CA TYR A 117 2.66 8.53 -4.35
C TYR A 117 3.71 8.59 -5.48
N ASN A 118 4.41 9.72 -5.60
CA ASN A 118 5.45 9.90 -6.61
C ASN A 118 6.64 8.96 -6.38
N ALA A 119 7.07 8.79 -5.12
CA ALA A 119 8.12 7.84 -4.77
C ALA A 119 7.70 6.39 -5.10
N PHE A 120 6.46 6.03 -4.80
CA PHE A 120 5.90 4.72 -5.15
C PHE A 120 5.88 4.47 -6.66
N ASN A 121 5.43 5.44 -7.46
CA ASN A 121 5.48 5.34 -8.92
C ASN A 121 6.90 5.20 -9.44
N GLY A 122 7.87 5.93 -8.86
CA GLY A 122 9.28 5.79 -9.18
C GLY A 122 9.80 4.37 -8.93
N LEU A 123 9.40 3.74 -7.82
CA LEU A 123 9.72 2.34 -7.52
C LEU A 123 9.08 1.36 -8.51
N LEU A 124 7.82 1.57 -8.89
CA LEU A 124 7.15 0.73 -9.88
C LEU A 124 7.82 0.80 -11.25
N HIS A 125 8.25 1.98 -11.68
CA HIS A 125 8.94 2.15 -12.97
C HIS A 125 10.39 1.66 -12.95
N SER A 126 11.03 1.65 -11.78
CA SER A 126 12.43 1.22 -11.63
C SER A 126 12.57 -0.30 -11.41
N ASN A 127 11.51 -0.98 -10.96
CA ASN A 127 11.47 -2.44 -10.74
C ASN A 127 10.78 -3.22 -11.88
N VAL A 128 10.51 -2.57 -13.02
CA VAL A 128 10.00 -3.18 -14.26
C VAL A 128 11.11 -3.31 -15.29
#